data_AF-A0A535ZPJ7-F1
#
_entry.id   AF-A0A535ZPJ7-F1
#
_cell.length_a   1.000
_cell.length_b   1.000
_cell.length_c   1.000
_cell.angle_alpha   90.00
_cell.angle_beta   90.00
_cell.angle_gamma   90.00
#
_symmetry.space_group_name_H-M   'P 1'
#
loop_
_entity.id
_entity.type
_entity.pdbx_description
1 polymer ?
#
loop_
_entity_poly.entity_id
_entity_poly.type
_entity_poly.pdbx_seq_one_letter_code
_entity_poly.pdbx_strand_id
1 'polypeptide(L)' 'MRAKLRDVLARAGYQTLASQANFVTVLVPREDEFVARLAAFGLSVRPGTSLGMPGAVRITVPPPRGLAILQEALAQVPVP' A
#
# COMPACT_ATOMS: atom_id res chain seq x y z
N MET A 1 14.43 1.96 3.55
CA MET A 1 13.01 2.30 3.77
C MET A 1 12.06 1.50 2.88
N ARG A 2 12.31 1.40 1.55
CA ARG A 2 11.50 0.57 0.63
C ARG A 2 11.40 -0.91 1.04
N ALA A 3 12.50 -1.53 1.48
CA ALA A 3 12.48 -2.90 2.01
C ALA A 3 11.50 -3.05 3.19
N LYS A 4 11.58 -2.13 4.17
CA LYS A 4 10.64 -2.10 5.31
C LYS A 4 9.18 -1.97 4.87
N LEU A 5 8.89 -1.13 3.86
CA LEU A 5 7.54 -1.02 3.29
C LEU A 5 7.07 -2.35 2.69
N ARG A 6 7.93 -3.03 1.93
CA ARG A 6 7.62 -4.36 1.37
C ARG A 6 7.38 -5.39 2.47
N ASP A 7 8.19 -5.39 3.51
CA ASP A 7 8.04 -6.31 4.64
C ASP A 7 6.71 -6.07 5.39
N VAL A 8 6.33 -4.81 5.58
CA VAL A 8 5.04 -4.44 6.18
C VAL A 8 3.87 -4.95 5.34
N LEU A 9 3.92 -4.72 4.02
CA LEU A 9 2.87 -5.18 3.11
C LEU A 9 2.78 -6.70 3.06
N ALA A 10 3.93 -7.39 3.00
CA ALA A 10 4.01 -8.84 2.98
C ALA A 10 3.47 -9.47 4.28
N ARG A 11 3.80 -8.88 5.45
CA ARG A 11 3.25 -9.32 6.75
C ARG A 11 1.74 -9.14 6.85
N ALA A 12 1.19 -8.17 6.13
CA ALA A 12 -0.25 -7.96 6.01
C ALA A 12 -0.90 -8.84 4.92
N GLY A 13 -0.16 -9.79 4.32
CA GLY A 13 -0.66 -10.72 3.31
C GLY A 13 -0.64 -10.20 1.88
N TYR A 14 -0.17 -8.98 1.65
CA TYR A 14 -0.18 -8.38 0.33
C TYR A 14 1.04 -8.73 -0.51
N GLN A 15 0.81 -8.98 -1.79
CA GLN A 15 1.88 -9.17 -2.77
C GLN A 15 2.37 -7.82 -3.32
N THR A 16 3.68 -7.63 -3.37
CA THR A 16 4.30 -6.42 -3.94
C THR A 16 5.04 -6.75 -5.22
N LEU A 17 4.88 -5.91 -6.25
CA LEU A 17 5.70 -5.98 -7.46
C LEU A 17 7.07 -5.35 -7.20
N ALA A 18 8.12 -5.98 -7.75
CA ALA A 18 9.47 -5.45 -7.66
C ALA A 18 9.56 -4.09 -8.37
N SER A 19 10.12 -3.09 -7.70
CA SER A 19 10.30 -1.75 -8.25
C SER A 19 11.68 -1.21 -7.88
N GLN A 20 12.37 -0.64 -8.88
CA GLN A 20 13.62 0.13 -8.70
C GLN A 20 13.33 1.59 -8.29
N ALA A 21 12.07 2.02 -8.22
CA ALA A 21 11.67 3.41 -7.98
C ALA A 21 11.40 3.74 -6.48
N ASN A 22 11.03 5.00 -6.22
CA ASN A 22 10.66 5.54 -4.90
C ASN A 22 9.23 5.17 -4.44
N PHE A 23 8.70 4.07 -4.97
CA PHE A 23 7.38 3.55 -4.64
C PHE A 23 7.37 2.03 -4.67
N VAL A 24 6.37 1.44 -4.02
CA VAL A 24 6.03 0.02 -4.10
C VAL A 24 4.65 -0.10 -4.73
N THR A 25 4.52 -0.99 -5.71
CA THR A 25 3.20 -1.36 -6.24
C THR A 25 2.74 -2.60 -5.50
N VAL A 26 1.55 -2.54 -4.91
CA VAL A 26 0.92 -3.63 -4.16
C VAL A 26 -0.30 -4.12 -4.93
N LEU A 27 -0.47 -5.43 -5.05
CA LEU A 27 -1.66 -6.03 -5.63
C LEU A 27 -2.76 -6.07 -4.57
N VAL A 28 -3.97 -5.59 -4.93
CA VAL A 28 -5.11 -5.51 -4.02
C VAL A 28 -6.39 -5.98 -4.71
N PRO A 29 -7.21 -6.83 -4.07
CA PRO A 29 -8.41 -7.39 -4.70
C PRO A 29 -9.52 -6.35 -4.89
N ARG A 30 -9.58 -5.33 -4.03
CA ARG A 30 -10.57 -4.25 -4.08
C ARG A 30 -9.87 -2.90 -3.93
N GLU A 31 -9.50 -2.31 -5.06
CA GLU A 31 -8.69 -1.10 -5.12
C GLU A 31 -9.36 0.09 -4.41
N ASP A 32 -10.62 0.37 -4.75
CA ASP A 32 -11.35 1.51 -4.19
C ASP A 32 -11.49 1.42 -2.66
N GLU A 33 -11.82 0.25 -2.14
CA GLU A 33 -11.90 0.00 -0.69
C GLU A 33 -10.55 0.20 -0.01
N PHE A 34 -9.46 -0.27 -0.64
CA PHE A 34 -8.11 -0.12 -0.12
C PHE A 34 -7.70 1.37 -0.08
N VAL A 35 -7.93 2.10 -1.16
CA VAL A 35 -7.60 3.54 -1.26
C VAL A 35 -8.41 4.35 -0.26
N ALA A 36 -9.74 4.15 -0.21
CA ALA A 36 -10.63 4.86 0.71
C ALA A 36 -10.25 4.61 2.17
N ARG A 37 -9.87 3.38 2.52
CA ARG A 37 -9.44 3.05 3.88
C ARG A 37 -8.14 3.75 4.23
N LEU A 38 -7.11 3.67 3.38
CA LEU A 38 -5.85 4.37 3.65
C LEU A 38 -6.08 5.89 3.79
N ALA A 39 -6.97 6.47 2.99
CA ALA A 39 -7.35 7.87 3.11
C ALA A 39 -8.00 8.19 4.47
N ALA A 40 -8.77 7.28 5.07
CA ALA A 40 -9.33 7.45 6.41
C ALA A 40 -8.27 7.53 7.52
N PHE A 41 -7.07 6.96 7.29
CA PHE A 41 -5.90 7.10 8.16
C PHE A 41 -4.99 8.28 7.76
N GLY A 42 -5.44 9.13 6.84
CA GLY A 42 -4.66 10.28 6.34
C GLY A 42 -3.55 9.91 5.36
N LEU A 43 -3.57 8.69 4.80
CA LEU A 43 -2.59 8.24 3.81
C LEU A 43 -3.14 8.42 2.40
N SER A 44 -2.46 9.23 1.60
CA SER A 44 -2.74 9.35 0.16
C SER A 44 -1.90 8.36 -0.63
N VAL A 45 -2.57 7.54 -1.44
CA VAL A 45 -1.96 6.56 -2.33
C VAL A 45 -2.48 6.75 -3.76
N ARG A 46 -1.84 6.14 -4.74
CA ARG A 46 -2.28 6.23 -6.14
C ARG A 46 -2.89 4.91 -6.59
N PRO A 47 -4.18 4.87 -6.97
CA PRO A 47 -4.76 3.69 -7.60
C PRO A 47 -4.01 3.37 -8.90
N GLY A 48 -3.81 2.08 -9.14
CA GLY A 48 -3.24 1.53 -10.36
C GLY A 48 -4.17 1.71 -11.55
N THR A 49 -5.49 1.82 -11.35
CA THR A 49 -6.42 2.16 -12.43
C THR A 49 -6.09 3.51 -13.08
N SER A 50 -5.63 4.51 -12.31
CA SER A 50 -5.12 5.78 -12.86
C SER A 50 -3.80 5.64 -13.64
N LEU A 51 -3.18 4.47 -13.63
CA LEU A 51 -1.93 4.13 -14.30
C LEU A 51 -2.10 3.02 -15.35
N GLY A 52 -3.33 2.60 -15.65
CA GLY A 52 -3.61 1.49 -16.57
C GLY A 52 -3.34 0.09 -16.00
N MET A 53 -3.27 -0.06 -14.68
CA MET A 53 -3.06 -1.33 -13.97
C MET A 53 -4.12 -1.52 -12.86
N PRO A 54 -5.37 -1.88 -13.22
CA PRO A 54 -6.41 -2.17 -12.24
C PRO A 54 -6.02 -3.32 -11.29
N GLY A 55 -6.53 -3.28 -10.06
CA GLY A 55 -6.21 -4.30 -9.03
C GLY A 55 -4.84 -4.12 -8.37
N ALA A 56 -4.23 -2.94 -8.53
CA ALA A 56 -2.97 -2.60 -7.88
C ALA A 56 -3.01 -1.18 -7.30
N VAL A 57 -2.23 -0.91 -6.27
CA VAL A 57 -2.07 0.44 -5.71
C VAL A 57 -0.60 0.78 -5.63
N ARG A 58 -0.25 1.99 -6.02
CA ARG A 58 1.10 2.53 -5.91
C ARG A 58 1.25 3.36 -4.64
N ILE A 59 2.09 2.87 -3.74
CA ILE A 59 2.42 3.51 -2.47
C ILE A 59 3.82 4.12 -2.59
N THR A 60 3.90 5.45 -2.59
CA THR A 60 5.18 6.16 -2.45
C THR A 60 5.79 5.81 -1.09
N VAL A 61 7.10 5.56 -1.03
CA VAL A 61 7.77 5.20 0.22
C VAL A 61 7.56 6.31 1.26
N PRO A 62 6.85 6.04 2.37
CA PRO A 62 6.55 7.09 3.34
C PRO A 62 7.76 7.37 4.24
N PRO A 63 7.80 8.55 4.90
CA PRO A 63 8.70 8.78 6.04
C PRO A 63 8.33 7.82 7.20
N PRO A 64 9.20 7.66 8.23
CA PRO A 64 8.98 6.71 9.32
C PRO A 64 7.61 6.81 10.00
N ARG A 65 7.12 8.03 10.22
CA ARG A 65 5.78 8.27 10.78
C ARG A 65 4.66 7.74 9.88
N GLY A 66 4.77 7.96 8.57
CA GLY A 66 3.78 7.44 7.61
C GLY A 66 3.82 5.91 7.50
N LEU A 67 4.99 5.30 7.71
CA LEU A 67 5.11 3.84 7.77
C LEU A 67 4.38 3.25 8.99
N ALA A 68 4.47 3.90 10.16
CA ALA A 68 3.75 3.49 11.36
C ALA A 68 2.22 3.58 11.16
N ILE A 69 1.73 4.69 10.59
CA ILE A 69 0.31 4.85 10.24
C ILE A 69 -0.14 3.77 9.26
N LEU A 70 0.70 3.44 8.26
CA LEU A 70 0.39 2.37 7.32
C LEU A 70 0.28 1.01 8.01
N GLN A 71 1.19 0.69 8.93
CA GLN A 71 1.12 -0.56 9.70
C GLN A 71 -0.18 -0.65 10.50
N GLU A 72 -0.60 0.44 11.15
CA GLU A 72 -1.86 0.50 11.89
C GLU A 72 -3.06 0.31 10.96
N ALA A 73 -3.09 1.02 9.83
CA ALA A 73 -4.15 0.91 8.83
C ALA A 73 -4.27 -0.51 8.23
N LEU A 74 -3.15 -1.25 8.14
CA LEU A 74 -3.11 -2.62 7.64
C LEU A 74 -3.42 -3.67 8.72
N ALA A 75 -3.19 -3.38 10.01
CA ALA A 75 -3.51 -4.28 11.11
C ALA A 75 -5.02 -4.40 11.38
N GLN A 76 -5.80 -3.37 11.01
CA GLN A 76 -7.26 -3.37 11.13
C GLN A 76 -7.97 -4.07 9.95
N VAL A 77 -7.24 -4.92 9.23
CA VAL A 77 -7.68 -5.52 7.96
C VAL A 77 -7.72 -7.04 8.10
N PRO A 78 -8.84 -7.70 7.74
CA PRO A 78 -8.83 -9.14 7.49
C PRO A 78 -7.88 -9.42 6.32
N VAL A 79 -6.91 -10.32 6.52
CA VAL A 79 -5.92 -10.70 5.50
C VAL A 79 -6.61 -10.94 4.14
N PRO A 80 -6.11 -10.37 3.02
CA PRO A 80 -6.71 -10.52 1.69
C PRO A 80 -6.82 -11.98 1.23
#